data_AF-A0A6N3J6H4-F1
#
_entry.id   AF-A0A6N3J6H4-F1
#
_cell.length_a   1.000
_cell.length_b   1.000
_cell.length_c   1.000
_cell.angle_alpha   90.00
_cell.angle_beta   90.00
_cell.angle_gamma   90.00
#
_symmetry.space_group_name_H-M   'P 1'
#
loop_
_entity.id
_entity.type
_entity.pdbx_description
1 polymer ?
#
loop_
_entity_poly.entity_id
_entity_poly.type
_entity_poly.pdbx_seq_one_letter_code
_entity_poly.pdbx_strand_id
1 'polypeptide(L)'
;MWAFDVGDLARGLELSFKAIELGQPMAGAIKRKWPGFIADTVFDWAEAQAEHGHSIEPYFGTVFKRVINDWKLPEPVTAKFYKFAGLALLRAANGDITPSHIGDVERLTQADRLLEKAASLHKHAQVKTVRNKIAMRLRALEDFASQGIVDDSLKSN
;
A
#
# COMPACT_ATOMS: atom_id res chain seq x y z
N MET A 1 -19.26 0.03 -14.88
CA MET A 1 -18.41 0.29 -16.05
C MET A 1 -18.38 1.77 -16.36
N TRP A 2 -19.46 2.37 -16.88
CA TRP A 2 -19.50 3.80 -17.22
C TRP A 2 -19.00 4.75 -16.11
N ALA A 3 -19.36 4.50 -14.83
CA ALA A 3 -18.86 5.30 -13.71
C ALA A 3 -17.32 5.29 -13.60
N PHE A 4 -16.66 4.16 -13.86
CA PHE A 4 -15.20 4.09 -13.90
C PHE A 4 -14.64 4.82 -15.13
N ASP A 5 -15.32 4.75 -16.28
CA ASP A 5 -14.87 5.39 -17.52
C ASP A 5 -14.84 6.93 -17.41
N VAL A 6 -15.73 7.51 -16.60
CA VAL A 6 -15.77 8.96 -16.31
C VAL A 6 -14.98 9.34 -15.06
N GLY A 7 -14.25 8.41 -14.44
CA GLY A 7 -13.43 8.66 -13.25
C GLY A 7 -14.18 8.74 -11.92
N ASP A 8 -15.48 8.42 -11.87
CA ASP A 8 -16.27 8.35 -10.64
C ASP A 8 -16.04 7.01 -9.92
N LEU A 9 -14.90 6.92 -9.23
CA LEU A 9 -14.53 5.73 -8.46
C LEU A 9 -15.50 5.44 -7.32
N ALA A 10 -16.07 6.46 -6.68
CA ALA A 10 -17.00 6.28 -5.57
C ALA A 10 -18.25 5.51 -6.05
N ARG A 11 -18.90 6.01 -7.10
CA ARG A 11 -20.07 5.38 -7.69
C ARG A 11 -19.72 4.04 -8.34
N GLY A 12 -18.56 3.96 -9.00
CA GLY A 12 -18.07 2.73 -9.61
C GLY A 12 -17.90 1.60 -8.58
N LEU A 13 -17.29 1.90 -7.44
CA LEU A 13 -17.07 0.93 -6.36
C LEU A 13 -18.39 0.53 -5.69
N GLU A 14 -19.27 1.49 -5.39
CA GLU A 14 -20.60 1.21 -4.82
C GLU A 14 -21.38 0.21 -5.68
N LEU A 15 -21.52 0.51 -6.97
CA LEU A 15 -22.29 -0.32 -7.90
C LEU A 15 -21.63 -1.68 -8.12
N SER A 16 -20.30 -1.73 -8.24
CA SER A 16 -19.58 -2.98 -8.49
C SER A 16 -19.58 -3.90 -7.27
N PHE A 17 -19.50 -3.37 -6.05
CA PHE A 17 -19.68 -4.17 -4.84
C PHE A 17 -21.10 -4.73 -4.74
N LYS A 18 -22.12 -3.93 -5.09
CA LYS A 18 -23.50 -4.43 -5.16
C LYS A 18 -23.67 -5.51 -6.23
N ALA A 19 -23.02 -5.36 -7.38
CA ALA A 19 -23.01 -6.37 -8.43
C ALA A 19 -22.40 -7.69 -7.96
N ILE A 20 -21.28 -7.65 -7.23
CA ILE A 20 -20.67 -8.84 -6.62
C ILE A 20 -21.63 -9.50 -5.63
N GLU A 21 -22.25 -8.72 -4.73
CA GLU A 21 -23.20 -9.23 -3.73
C GLU A 21 -24.40 -9.94 -4.38
N LEU A 22 -24.93 -9.38 -5.48
CA LEU A 22 -26.06 -9.92 -6.23
C LEU A 22 -25.65 -11.02 -7.23
N GLY A 23 -24.38 -11.44 -7.26
CA GLY A 23 -23.89 -12.44 -8.20
C GLY A 23 -23.98 -12.03 -9.68
N GLN A 24 -24.05 -10.71 -9.95
CA GLN A 24 -24.18 -10.20 -11.32
C GLN A 24 -22.89 -10.43 -12.10
N PRO A 25 -22.96 -10.99 -13.32
CA PRO A 25 -21.78 -11.16 -14.15
C PRO A 25 -21.24 -9.82 -14.65
N MET A 26 -19.99 -9.82 -15.11
CA MET A 26 -19.46 -8.71 -15.91
C MET A 26 -20.17 -8.68 -17.28
N ALA A 27 -20.19 -7.51 -17.91
CA ALA A 27 -20.72 -7.37 -19.27
C ALA A 27 -20.07 -8.40 -20.22
N GLY A 28 -20.85 -9.05 -21.08
CA GLY A 28 -20.45 -10.27 -21.80
C GLY A 28 -19.19 -10.17 -22.67
N ALA A 29 -18.79 -8.96 -23.07
CA ALA A 29 -17.53 -8.74 -23.81
C ALA A 29 -16.28 -8.81 -22.91
N ILE A 30 -16.42 -8.69 -21.59
CA ILE A 30 -15.31 -8.59 -20.64
C ILE A 30 -15.02 -9.95 -20.04
N LYS A 31 -13.84 -10.50 -20.34
CA LYS A 31 -13.39 -11.82 -19.85
C LYS A 31 -13.00 -11.82 -18.37
N ARG A 32 -12.72 -10.64 -17.78
CA ARG A 32 -12.30 -10.50 -16.38
C ARG A 32 -13.51 -10.50 -15.45
N LYS A 33 -13.35 -11.02 -14.23
CA LYS A 33 -14.37 -10.94 -13.15
C LYS A 33 -14.26 -9.62 -12.40
N TRP A 34 -15.34 -9.23 -11.71
CA TRP A 34 -15.41 -8.00 -10.91
C TRP A 34 -14.20 -7.78 -9.99
N PRO A 35 -13.76 -8.75 -9.16
CA PRO A 35 -12.61 -8.53 -8.26
C PRO A 35 -11.33 -8.10 -8.98
N GLY A 36 -10.99 -8.76 -10.09
CA GLY A 36 -9.80 -8.44 -10.86
C GLY A 36 -9.92 -7.08 -11.55
N PHE A 37 -11.08 -6.79 -12.13
CA PHE A 37 -11.35 -5.49 -12.76
C PHE A 37 -11.23 -4.34 -11.74
N ILE A 38 -11.88 -4.46 -10.59
CA ILE A 38 -11.84 -3.42 -9.54
C ILE A 38 -10.42 -3.26 -9.01
N ALA A 39 -9.71 -4.37 -8.76
CA ALA A 39 -8.34 -4.33 -8.27
C ALA A 39 -7.41 -3.57 -9.24
N ASP A 40 -7.46 -3.89 -10.53
CA ASP A 40 -6.64 -3.21 -11.54
C ASP A 40 -7.00 -1.71 -11.63
N THR A 41 -8.29 -1.38 -11.76
CA THR A 41 -8.75 0.01 -11.91
C THR A 41 -8.39 0.89 -10.71
N VAL A 42 -8.60 0.39 -9.48
CA VAL A 42 -8.25 1.17 -8.28
C VAL A 42 -6.74 1.24 -8.08
N PHE A 43 -6.01 0.19 -8.44
CA PHE A 43 -4.55 0.24 -8.37
C PHE A 43 -3.98 1.31 -9.31
N ASP A 44 -4.41 1.32 -10.57
CA ASP A 44 -3.92 2.27 -11.58
C ASP A 44 -4.25 3.71 -11.17
N TRP A 45 -5.45 3.96 -10.65
CA TRP A 45 -5.82 5.25 -10.08
C TRP A 45 -4.94 5.63 -8.88
N ALA A 46 -4.71 4.70 -7.94
CA ALA A 46 -3.93 4.96 -6.73
C ALA A 46 -2.47 5.25 -7.06
N GLU A 47 -1.89 4.55 -8.04
CA GLU A 47 -0.53 4.79 -8.54
C GLU A 47 -0.40 6.23 -9.07
N ALA A 48 -1.34 6.65 -9.93
CA ALA A 48 -1.37 8.02 -10.46
C ALA A 48 -1.56 9.09 -9.37
N GLN A 49 -2.42 8.85 -8.36
CA GLN A 49 -2.56 9.80 -7.24
C GLN A 49 -1.27 9.90 -6.42
N ALA A 50 -0.66 8.75 -6.12
CA ALA A 50 0.52 8.70 -5.27
C ALA A 50 1.75 9.34 -5.93
N GLU A 51 1.90 9.25 -7.26
CA GLU A 51 2.93 9.96 -8.02
C GLU A 51 2.83 11.49 -7.87
N HIS A 52 1.63 12.03 -7.72
CA HIS A 52 1.39 13.46 -7.48
C HIS A 52 1.34 13.84 -5.99
N GLY A 53 1.65 12.89 -5.08
CA GLY A 53 1.58 13.11 -3.63
C GLY A 53 0.15 13.26 -3.09
N HIS A 54 -0.87 12.93 -3.89
CA HIS A 54 -2.26 12.98 -3.47
C HIS A 54 -2.64 11.77 -2.60
N SER A 55 -3.71 11.93 -1.83
CA SER A 55 -4.29 10.83 -1.05
C SER A 55 -4.83 9.73 -1.96
N ILE A 56 -4.49 8.49 -1.63
CA ILE A 56 -5.04 7.27 -2.24
C ILE A 56 -6.30 6.77 -1.50
N GLU A 57 -6.63 7.38 -0.36
CA GLU A 57 -7.79 7.02 0.44
C GLU A 57 -9.03 7.83 0.03
N PRO A 58 -10.24 7.24 0.15
CA PRO A 58 -10.57 5.97 0.83
C PRO A 58 -10.53 4.71 -0.06
N TYR A 59 -10.30 4.88 -1.37
CA TYR A 59 -10.56 3.84 -2.36
C TYR A 59 -9.53 2.71 -2.29
N PHE A 60 -8.24 3.05 -2.18
CA PHE A 60 -7.18 2.05 -2.08
C PHE A 60 -7.35 1.20 -0.83
N GLY A 61 -7.54 1.80 0.35
CA GLY A 61 -7.70 1.04 1.60
C GLY A 61 -8.93 0.13 1.60
N THR A 62 -10.03 0.58 0.99
CA THR A 62 -11.24 -0.23 0.83
C THR A 62 -10.99 -1.45 -0.04
N VAL A 63 -10.36 -1.27 -1.21
CA VAL A 63 -10.08 -2.37 -2.13
C VAL A 63 -8.97 -3.28 -1.59
N PHE A 64 -7.95 -2.73 -0.95
CA PHE A 64 -6.87 -3.49 -0.34
C PHE A 64 -7.37 -4.52 0.66
N LYS A 65 -8.28 -4.13 1.57
CA LYS A 65 -8.90 -5.05 2.54
C LYS A 65 -9.59 -6.23 1.85
N ARG A 66 -10.30 -5.99 0.74
CA ARG A 66 -10.96 -7.05 -0.02
C ARG A 66 -9.96 -7.94 -0.75
N VAL A 67 -8.92 -7.36 -1.34
CA VAL A 67 -7.84 -8.09 -2.04
C VAL A 67 -7.15 -9.08 -1.10
N ILE A 68 -6.89 -8.70 0.15
CA ILE A 68 -6.13 -9.52 1.09
C ILE A 68 -6.98 -10.51 1.90
N ASN A 69 -8.28 -10.23 2.10
CA ASN A 69 -9.14 -11.04 2.97
C ASN A 69 -10.25 -11.80 2.21
N ASP A 70 -10.84 -11.19 1.18
CA ASP A 70 -12.09 -11.67 0.57
C ASP A 70 -11.88 -12.31 -0.81
N TRP A 71 -11.00 -11.72 -1.62
CA TRP A 71 -10.86 -12.06 -3.04
C TRP A 71 -9.72 -13.03 -3.29
N LYS A 72 -10.02 -14.11 -4.01
CA LYS A 72 -9.03 -15.09 -4.49
C LYS A 72 -8.39 -14.60 -5.79
N LEU A 73 -7.55 -13.58 -5.69
CA LEU A 73 -6.78 -13.04 -6.82
C LEU A 73 -5.44 -13.78 -6.97
N PRO A 74 -4.81 -13.74 -8.16
CA PRO A 74 -3.47 -14.29 -8.36
C PRO A 74 -2.45 -13.64 -7.41
N GLU A 75 -1.54 -14.44 -6.85
CA GLU A 75 -0.52 -13.98 -5.91
C GLU A 75 0.28 -12.74 -6.38
N PRO A 76 0.66 -12.60 -7.67
CA PRO A 76 1.34 -11.40 -8.14
C PRO A 76 0.52 -10.12 -7.96
N VAL A 77 -0.81 -10.19 -8.11
CA VAL A 77 -1.71 -9.05 -7.93
C VAL A 77 -1.75 -8.65 -6.45
N THR A 78 -1.98 -9.62 -5.57
CA THR A 78 -1.99 -9.40 -4.12
C THR A 78 -0.64 -8.87 -3.62
N ALA A 79 0.48 -9.38 -4.16
CA ALA A 79 1.82 -8.89 -3.86
C ALA A 79 2.00 -7.42 -4.30
N LYS A 80 1.48 -7.03 -5.47
CA LYS A 80 1.50 -5.63 -5.96
C LYS A 80 0.82 -4.69 -4.96
N PHE A 81 -0.33 -5.10 -4.42
CA PHE A 81 -1.08 -4.35 -3.41
C PHE A 81 -0.32 -4.21 -2.08
N TYR A 82 0.23 -5.29 -1.53
CA TYR A 82 1.05 -5.22 -0.32
C TYR A 82 2.27 -4.32 -0.50
N LYS A 83 2.94 -4.43 -1.66
CA LYS A 83 4.08 -3.56 -2.00
C LYS A 83 3.64 -2.10 -1.99
N PHE A 84 2.57 -1.78 -2.71
CA PHE A 84 2.11 -0.41 -2.82
C PHE A 84 1.69 0.17 -1.46
N ALA A 85 0.97 -0.60 -0.64
CA ALA A 85 0.59 -0.19 0.71
C ALA A 85 1.81 0.13 1.58
N GLY A 86 2.85 -0.73 1.54
CA GLY A 86 4.10 -0.49 2.25
C GLY A 86 4.84 0.75 1.75
N LEU A 87 4.88 0.96 0.43
CA LEU A 87 5.51 2.16 -0.16
C LEU A 87 4.73 3.44 0.12
N ALA A 88 3.40 3.39 0.16
CA ALA A 88 2.56 4.54 0.51
C ALA A 88 2.86 5.06 1.91
N LEU A 89 3.10 4.15 2.88
CA LEU A 89 3.58 4.53 4.21
C LEU A 89 4.95 5.20 4.18
N LEU A 90 5.78 5.02 3.15
CA LEU A 90 7.11 5.60 3.07
C LEU A 90 7.18 6.86 2.20
N ARG A 91 6.03 7.26 1.65
CA ARG A 91 5.95 8.34 0.66
C ARG A 91 5.93 9.72 1.32
N ALA A 92 6.68 10.64 0.74
CA ALA A 92 6.69 12.06 1.09
C ALA A 92 5.63 12.83 0.28
N ALA A 93 5.39 14.09 0.66
CA ALA A 93 4.39 14.94 0.02
C ALA A 93 4.68 15.24 -1.47
N ASN A 94 5.94 15.12 -1.90
CA ASN A 94 6.35 15.28 -3.29
C ASN A 94 6.24 13.99 -4.12
N GLY A 95 5.73 12.90 -3.54
CA GLY A 95 5.61 11.60 -4.20
C GLY A 95 6.83 10.68 -4.02
N ASP A 96 7.95 11.15 -3.48
CA ASP A 96 9.16 10.32 -3.33
C ASP A 96 9.05 9.32 -2.19
N ILE A 97 9.69 8.16 -2.35
CA ILE A 97 9.81 7.14 -1.29
C ILE A 97 11.08 7.41 -0.50
N THR A 98 10.94 8.02 0.68
CA THR A 98 12.09 8.44 1.51
C THR A 98 12.02 7.88 2.93
N PRO A 99 12.38 6.60 3.16
CA PRO A 99 12.41 6.02 4.50
C PRO A 99 13.29 6.80 5.48
N SER A 100 14.39 7.39 4.97
CA SER A 100 15.38 8.12 5.77
C SER A 100 14.84 9.36 6.50
N HIS A 101 13.77 9.98 6.00
CA HIS A 101 13.17 11.18 6.63
C HIS A 101 12.11 10.84 7.68
N ILE A 102 11.74 9.56 7.83
CA ILE A 102 10.71 9.13 8.77
C ILE A 102 11.35 8.93 10.15
N GLY A 103 10.84 9.64 11.15
CA GLY A 103 11.25 9.48 12.56
C GLY A 103 10.39 8.51 13.36
N ASP A 104 9.29 8.02 12.78
CA ASP A 104 8.32 7.14 13.42
C ASP A 104 8.70 5.66 13.21
N VAL A 105 9.10 5.01 14.29
CA VAL A 105 9.50 3.58 14.34
C VAL A 105 8.33 2.65 14.02
N GLU A 106 7.12 2.99 14.46
CA GLU A 106 5.93 2.17 14.22
C GLU A 106 5.57 2.20 12.74
N ARG A 107 5.53 3.38 12.14
CA ARG A 107 5.29 3.57 10.70
C ARG A 107 6.30 2.81 9.84
N LEU A 108 7.59 2.87 10.19
CA LEU A 108 8.65 2.13 9.49
C LEU A 108 8.49 0.60 9.64
N THR A 109 8.15 0.13 10.83
CA THR A 109 7.92 -1.28 11.12
C THR A 109 6.70 -1.82 10.37
N GLN A 110 5.60 -1.05 10.34
CA GLN A 110 4.40 -1.39 9.59
C GLN A 110 4.69 -1.49 8.09
N ALA A 111 5.44 -0.52 7.54
CA ALA A 111 5.87 -0.55 6.15
C ALA A 111 6.70 -1.80 5.82
N ASP A 112 7.66 -2.18 6.68
CA ASP A 112 8.48 -3.37 6.47
C ASP A 112 7.64 -4.66 6.47
N ARG A 113 6.69 -4.80 7.41
CA ARG A 113 5.77 -5.97 7.47
C ARG A 113 4.95 -6.13 6.19
N LEU A 114 4.45 -5.03 5.62
CA LEU A 114 3.71 -5.06 4.35
C LEU A 114 4.62 -5.47 3.19
N LEU A 115 5.83 -4.92 3.12
CA LEU A 115 6.81 -5.25 2.07
C LEU A 115 7.29 -6.70 2.18
N GLU A 116 7.48 -7.21 3.40
CA GLU A 116 7.77 -8.61 3.66
C GLU A 116 6.67 -9.53 3.12
N LYS A 117 5.41 -9.19 3.40
CA LYS A 117 4.29 -9.98 2.90
C LYS A 117 4.26 -9.99 1.37
N ALA A 118 4.54 -8.86 0.72
CA ALA A 118 4.68 -8.79 -0.73
C ALA A 118 5.77 -9.74 -1.26
N ALA A 119 6.95 -9.76 -0.61
CA ALA A 119 8.05 -10.64 -0.99
C ALA A 119 7.71 -12.13 -0.84
N SER A 120 6.94 -12.48 0.21
CA SER A 120 6.51 -13.87 0.45
C SER A 120 5.53 -14.39 -0.61
N LEU A 121 4.73 -13.50 -1.20
CA LEU A 121 3.72 -13.85 -2.20
C LEU A 121 4.30 -13.90 -3.61
N HIS A 122 5.33 -13.10 -3.92
CA HIS A 122 5.88 -13.06 -5.26
C HIS A 122 7.38 -12.75 -5.26
N LYS A 123 8.17 -13.69 -5.80
CA LYS A 123 9.64 -13.58 -5.90
C LYS A 123 10.12 -12.30 -6.62
N HIS A 124 9.33 -11.75 -7.53
CA HIS A 124 9.65 -10.52 -8.26
C HIS A 124 8.94 -9.28 -7.71
N ALA A 125 8.55 -9.26 -6.42
CA ALA A 125 8.04 -8.05 -5.77
C ALA A 125 9.07 -6.90 -5.74
N GLN A 126 10.38 -7.22 -5.80
CA GLN A 126 11.48 -6.24 -5.87
C GLN A 126 11.49 -5.25 -4.69
N VAL A 127 11.29 -5.73 -3.47
CA VAL A 127 11.22 -4.89 -2.24
C VAL A 127 12.52 -4.86 -1.43
N LYS A 128 13.54 -5.66 -1.79
CA LYS A 128 14.77 -5.83 -1.01
C LYS A 128 15.46 -4.50 -0.69
N THR A 129 15.63 -3.65 -1.69
CA THR A 129 16.35 -2.36 -1.54
C THR A 129 15.64 -1.42 -0.57
N VAL A 130 14.31 -1.32 -0.65
CA VAL A 130 13.54 -0.43 0.24
C VAL A 130 13.50 -0.99 1.67
N ARG A 131 13.35 -2.30 1.85
CA ARG A 131 13.44 -2.94 3.17
C ARG A 131 14.80 -2.71 3.85
N ASN A 132 15.89 -2.81 3.08
CA ASN A 132 17.24 -2.49 3.60
C ASN A 132 17.34 -1.03 4.08
N LYS A 133 16.76 -0.07 3.34
CA LYS A 133 16.73 1.34 3.76
C LYS A 133 15.92 1.54 5.05
N ILE A 134 14.80 0.85 5.20
CA ILE A 134 13.99 0.87 6.43
C ILE A 134 14.81 0.33 7.61
N ALA A 135 15.47 -0.82 7.44
CA ALA A 135 16.29 -1.42 8.49
C ALA A 135 17.45 -0.50 8.91
N MET A 136 18.11 0.17 7.96
CA MET A 136 19.13 1.17 8.28
C MET A 136 18.57 2.34 9.08
N ARG A 137 17.38 2.83 8.72
CA ARG A 137 16.74 3.95 9.44
C ARG A 137 16.33 3.55 10.86
N LEU A 138 15.77 2.36 11.03
CA LEU A 138 15.39 1.84 12.36
C LEU A 138 16.60 1.77 13.30
N ARG A 139 17.73 1.23 12.83
CA ARG A 139 18.99 1.20 13.61
C ARG A 139 19.47 2.59 13.97
N ALA A 140 19.45 3.53 13.02
CA ALA A 140 19.84 4.90 13.30
C ALA A 140 18.97 5.54 14.39
N LEU A 141 17.65 5.30 14.37
CA LEU A 141 16.74 5.80 15.41
C LEU A 141 17.00 5.17 16.78
N GLU A 142 17.33 3.88 16.83
CA GLU A 142 17.70 3.17 18.05
C GLU A 142 19.03 3.70 18.65
N ASP A 143 20.03 3.96 17.80
CA ASP A 143 21.30 4.55 18.21
C ASP A 143 21.10 5.97 18.79
N PHE A 144 20.28 6.81 18.13
CA PHE A 144 19.95 8.15 18.63
C PHE A 144 19.22 8.11 19.97
N ALA A 145 18.27 7.19 20.14
CA ALA A 145 17.57 7.01 21.41
C ALA A 145 18.54 6.58 22.53
N SER A 146 19.45 5.66 22.23
CA SER A 146 20.46 5.17 23.17
C SER A 146 21.44 6.29 23.59
N GLN A 147 21.88 7.12 22.65
CA GLN A 147 22.76 8.26 22.94
C GLN A 147 22.08 9.35 23.79
N GLY A 148 20.80 9.62 23.53
CA GLY A 148 20.01 10.58 24.33
C GLY A 148 19.87 10.15 25.79
N ILE A 149 19.70 8.85 26.05
CA ILE A 149 19.64 8.30 27.42
C ILE A 149 20.97 8.49 28.16
N VAL A 150 22.10 8.32 27.47
CA VAL A 150 23.43 8.48 28.06
C VAL A 150 23.72 9.95 28.43
N ASP A 151 23.37 10.90 27.56
CA ASP A 151 23.58 12.34 27.83
C ASP A 151 22.71 12.85 29.01
N ASP A 152 21.47 12.37 29.13
CA ASP A 152 20.57 12.76 30.23
C ASP A 152 21.05 12.20 31.59
N SER A 153 21.67 11.02 31.58
CA SER A 153 22.28 10.38 32.75
C SER A 153 23.55 11.08 33.23
N LEU A 154 24.25 11.81 32.35
CA LEU A 154 25.47 12.56 32.66
C LEU A 154 25.20 13.96 33.21
N LYS A 155 24.04 14.56 32.88
CA LYS A 155 23.63 15.90 33.37
C LYS A 155 22.94 15.89 34.74
N SER A 156 22.54 14.71 35.21
CA SER A 156 21.81 14.52 36.47
C SER A 156 22.71 14.05 37.65
N ASN A 157 24.03 14.04 37.46
CA ASN A 157 25.08 13.92 38.49
C ASN A 157 25.85 15.23 38.64
#